data_AF-A0A4R7KAL0-F1
#
_entry.id   AF-A0A4R7KAL0-F1
#
_cell.length_a   1.000
_cell.length_b   1.000
_cell.length_c   1.000
_cell.angle_alpha   90.00
_cell.angle_beta   90.00
_cell.angle_gamma   90.00
#
_symmetry.space_group_name_H-M   'P 1'
#
loop_
_entity.id
_entity.type
_entity.pdbx_description
1 polymer ?
#
loop_
_entity_poly.entity_id
_entity_poly.type
_entity_poly.pdbx_seq_one_letter_code
_entity_poly.pdbx_strand_id
1 'polypeptide(L)'
;MTGLFIKLIICPLIVMASDFIFRDVYFPFFFQSLLVGLILAVLAHIMELLILGKGTFWISNVLDFVAALAIVYYSQFFLEGVVITPGGAFLTAVLLFISEYIQHLYLIKNGKVEKSG
;
A
#
# COMPACT_ATOMS: atom_id res chain seq x y z
N MET A 1 -6.06 -14.48 -5.06
CA MET A 1 -4.77 -15.08 -4.62
C MET A 1 -3.54 -14.45 -5.27
N THR A 2 -3.42 -14.39 -6.61
CA THR A 2 -2.23 -13.79 -7.25
C THR A 2 -1.97 -12.33 -6.84
N GLY A 3 -3.02 -11.51 -6.70
CA GLY A 3 -2.90 -10.11 -6.23
C GLY A 3 -2.26 -10.00 -4.83
N LEU A 4 -2.75 -10.81 -3.88
CA LEU A 4 -2.21 -10.86 -2.51
C LEU A 4 -0.71 -11.18 -2.48
N PHE A 5 -0.26 -12.19 -3.22
CA PHE A 5 1.16 -12.56 -3.23
C PHE A 5 2.05 -11.43 -3.72
N ILE A 6 1.60 -10.67 -4.72
CA ILE A 6 2.34 -9.52 -5.24
C ILE A 6 2.34 -8.40 -4.19
N LYS A 7 1.19 -8.06 -3.60
CA LYS A 7 1.08 -7.02 -2.56
C LYS A 7 1.94 -7.33 -1.33
N LEU A 8 1.97 -8.59 -0.91
CA LEU A 8 2.76 -9.04 0.25
C LEU A 8 4.27 -8.81 0.08
N ILE A 9 4.75 -8.74 -1.17
CA ILE A 9 6.16 -8.47 -1.47
C ILE A 9 6.36 -6.98 -1.77
N ILE A 10 5.50 -6.40 -2.60
CA ILE A 10 5.67 -5.04 -3.12
C ILE A 10 5.41 -3.98 -2.04
N CYS A 11 4.37 -4.12 -1.21
CA CYS A 11 4.06 -3.11 -0.19
C CYS A 11 5.19 -2.96 0.84
N PRO A 12 5.72 -4.03 1.46
CA PRO A 12 6.89 -3.90 2.33
C PRO A 12 8.12 -3.36 1.65
N LEU A 13 8.40 -3.77 0.41
CA LEU A 13 9.54 -3.24 -0.32
C LEU A 13 9.43 -1.73 -0.55
N ILE A 14 8.24 -1.22 -0.87
CA ILE A 14 8.03 0.22 -1.08
C ILE A 14 8.16 1.01 0.23
N VAL A 15 7.62 0.49 1.35
CA VAL A 15 7.75 1.15 2.66
C VAL A 15 9.21 1.16 3.11
N MET A 16 9.92 0.04 2.96
CA MET A 16 11.35 -0.05 3.25
C MET A 16 12.20 0.84 2.33
N ALA A 17 11.87 0.90 1.03
CA ALA A 17 12.54 1.80 0.10
C ALA A 17 12.28 3.27 0.46
N SER A 18 11.07 3.59 0.92
CA SER A 18 10.72 4.94 1.38
C SER A 18 11.53 5.37 2.60
N ASP A 19 11.70 4.46 3.56
CA ASP A 19 12.56 4.66 4.74
C ASP A 19 14.02 4.93 4.36
N PHE A 20 14.52 4.27 3.33
CA PHE A 20 15.89 4.47 2.85
C PHE A 20 16.08 5.74 2.01
N ILE A 21 15.08 6.11 1.20
CA ILE A 21 15.18 7.18 0.20
C ILE A 21 14.76 8.53 0.81
N PHE A 22 13.71 8.56 1.62
CA PHE A 22 13.14 9.80 2.14
C PHE A 22 13.61 10.03 3.58
N ARG A 23 14.26 11.18 3.83
CA ARG A 23 14.57 11.62 5.20
C ARG A 23 13.33 11.92 6.04
N ASP A 24 12.20 12.11 5.38
CA ASP A 24 10.89 12.38 5.96
C ASP A 24 10.16 11.14 6.47
N VAL A 25 10.70 9.95 6.23
CA VAL A 25 10.19 8.66 6.67
C VAL A 25 11.33 7.94 7.37
N TYR A 26 11.25 7.81 8.70
CA TYR A 26 12.29 7.18 9.48
C TYR A 26 11.73 6.09 10.39
N PHE A 27 12.19 4.87 10.17
CA PHE A 27 11.97 3.71 11.02
C PHE A 27 13.29 3.30 11.70
N PRO A 28 13.39 3.40 13.04
CA PRO A 28 14.59 2.97 13.77
C PRO A 28 15.01 1.52 13.52
N PHE A 29 14.02 0.64 13.35
CA PHE A 29 14.23 -0.79 13.15
C PHE A 29 13.58 -1.28 11.86
N PHE A 30 14.33 -2.07 11.10
CA PHE A 30 13.87 -2.70 9.85
C PHE A 30 12.55 -3.48 10.02
N PHE A 31 12.34 -4.13 11.16
CA PHE A 31 11.12 -4.89 11.40
C PHE A 31 9.87 -4.00 11.45
N GLN A 32 10.00 -2.73 11.83
CA GLN A 32 8.88 -1.80 11.90
C GLN A 32 8.37 -1.45 10.48
N SER A 33 9.26 -1.10 9.55
CA SER A 33 8.89 -0.81 8.16
C SER A 33 8.34 -2.05 7.44
N LEU A 34 8.92 -3.23 7.69
CA LEU A 34 8.41 -4.51 7.21
C LEU A 34 6.97 -4.77 7.73
N LEU A 35 6.74 -4.57 9.03
CA LEU A 35 5.43 -4.80 9.65
C LEU A 35 4.36 -3.85 9.10
N VAL A 36 4.67 -2.56 8.95
CA VAL A 36 3.75 -1.58 8.33
C VAL A 36 3.41 -1.99 6.90
N GLY A 37 4.42 -2.41 6.12
CA GLY A 37 4.22 -2.88 4.76
C GLY A 37 3.36 -4.15 4.66
N LEU A 38 3.51 -5.09 5.60
CA LEU A 38 2.70 -6.31 5.64
C LEU A 38 1.24 -6.00 6.00
N ILE A 39 1.00 -5.10 6.96
CA ILE A 39 -0.35 -4.64 7.31
C ILE A 39 -1.02 -3.99 6.10
N LEU A 40 -0.29 -3.12 5.39
CA LEU A 40 -0.76 -2.49 4.16
C LEU A 40 -1.12 -3.52 3.10
N ALA A 41 -0.27 -4.53 2.87
CA ALA A 41 -0.55 -5.58 1.89
C ALA A 41 -1.85 -6.34 2.17
N VAL A 42 -2.08 -6.68 3.45
CA VAL A 42 -3.30 -7.39 3.87
C VAL A 42 -4.52 -6.50 3.69
N LEU A 43 -4.47 -5.25 4.15
CA LEU A 43 -5.59 -4.32 4.07
C LEU A 43 -5.94 -3.96 2.62
N ALA A 44 -4.94 -3.69 1.80
CA ALA A 44 -5.15 -3.39 0.39
C ALA A 44 -5.65 -4.61 -0.40
N HIS A 45 -5.32 -5.84 0.03
CA HIS A 45 -5.95 -7.02 -0.55
C HIS A 45 -7.40 -7.19 -0.11
N ILE A 46 -7.73 -6.91 1.14
CA ILE A 46 -9.13 -6.94 1.61
C ILE A 46 -9.96 -5.91 0.82
N MET A 47 -9.45 -4.69 0.65
CA MET A 47 -10.11 -3.66 -0.14
C MET A 47 -10.25 -4.05 -1.61
N GLU A 48 -9.22 -4.65 -2.20
CA GLU A 48 -9.27 -5.24 -3.53
C GLU A 48 -10.43 -6.24 -3.67
N LEU A 49 -10.58 -7.19 -2.73
CA LEU A 49 -11.66 -8.18 -2.78
C LEU A 49 -13.05 -7.55 -2.66
N LEU A 50 -13.18 -6.49 -1.85
CA LEU A 50 -14.45 -5.83 -1.61
C LEU A 50 -14.86 -4.89 -2.75
N ILE A 51 -13.91 -4.13 -3.29
CA ILE A 51 -14.18 -2.95 -4.13
C ILE A 51 -13.73 -3.16 -5.58
N LEU A 52 -12.66 -3.90 -5.86
CA LEU A 52 -12.07 -3.96 -7.20
C LEU A 52 -13.01 -4.63 -8.21
N GLY A 53 -13.28 -3.91 -9.29
CA GLY A 53 -14.13 -4.31 -10.40
C GLY A 53 -13.86 -3.41 -11.62
N LYS A 54 -14.35 -3.80 -12.81
CA LYS A 54 -14.09 -3.05 -14.05
C LYS A 54 -14.58 -1.60 -14.00
N GLY A 55 -15.68 -1.33 -13.30
CA GLY A 55 -16.25 0.01 -13.13
C GLY A 55 -15.75 0.78 -11.89
N THR A 56 -15.12 0.10 -10.94
CA THR A 56 -14.68 0.67 -9.65
C THR A 56 -13.16 0.82 -9.55
N PHE A 57 -12.43 0.60 -10.65
CA PHE A 57 -10.96 0.67 -10.70
C PHE A 57 -10.39 1.95 -10.06
N TRP A 58 -10.85 3.13 -10.49
CA TRP A 58 -10.37 4.40 -9.97
C TRP A 58 -10.74 4.62 -8.50
N ILE A 59 -11.95 4.19 -8.11
CA ILE A 59 -12.42 4.29 -6.73
C ILE A 59 -11.57 3.42 -5.81
N SER A 60 -11.27 2.17 -6.21
CA SER A 60 -10.38 1.29 -5.46
C SER A 60 -9.02 1.96 -5.28
N ASN A 61 -8.39 2.40 -6.38
CA ASN A 61 -7.05 2.97 -6.32
C ASN A 61 -6.97 4.21 -5.41
N VAL A 62 -7.96 5.10 -5.46
CA VAL A 62 -8.02 6.28 -4.59
C VAL A 62 -8.22 5.88 -3.13
N LEU A 63 -9.10 4.91 -2.86
CA LEU A 63 -9.31 4.44 -1.49
C LEU A 63 -8.05 3.76 -0.94
N ASP A 64 -7.38 2.95 -1.74
CA ASP A 64 -6.13 2.30 -1.35
C ASP A 64 -5.02 3.34 -1.09
N PHE A 65 -4.96 4.42 -1.87
CA PHE A 65 -4.06 5.55 -1.59
C PHE A 65 -4.38 6.25 -0.28
N VAL A 66 -5.65 6.56 -0.01
CA VAL A 66 -6.07 7.23 1.24
C VAL A 66 -5.79 6.32 2.44
N ALA A 67 -6.08 5.02 2.31
CA ALA A 67 -5.76 4.03 3.32
C ALA A 67 -4.25 3.95 3.56
N ALA A 68 -3.45 3.87 2.49
CA ALA A 68 -2.00 3.83 2.59
C ALA A 68 -1.43 5.09 3.28
N LEU A 69 -1.90 6.27 2.88
CA LEU A 69 -1.51 7.55 3.49
C LEU A 69 -1.80 7.55 5.00
N ALA A 70 -3.03 7.19 5.37
CA ALA A 70 -3.45 7.15 6.76
C ALA A 70 -2.62 6.13 7.56
N ILE A 71 -2.49 4.89 7.06
CA ILE A 71 -1.79 3.83 7.77
C ILE A 71 -0.31 4.16 7.95
N VAL A 72 0.37 4.64 6.90
CA VAL A 72 1.78 5.04 6.99
C VAL A 72 1.94 6.18 7.98
N TYR A 73 1.15 7.25 7.85
CA TYR A 73 1.25 8.39 8.76
C TYR A 73 0.95 8.03 10.21
N TYR A 74 -0.13 7.29 10.46
CA TYR A 74 -0.54 6.94 11.82
C TYR A 74 0.30 5.82 12.45
N SER A 75 1.06 5.05 11.65
CA SER A 75 1.95 4.00 12.17
C SER A 75 2.96 4.52 13.19
N GLN A 76 3.38 5.79 13.07
CA GLN A 76 4.30 6.43 14.00
C GLN A 76 3.77 6.53 15.44
N PHE A 77 2.45 6.54 15.64
CA PHE A 77 1.86 6.59 16.98
C PHE A 77 1.80 5.23 17.66
N PHE A 78 1.95 4.14 16.90
CA PHE A 78 1.93 2.77 17.42
C PHE A 78 3.32 2.17 17.57
N LEU A 79 4.34 2.78 16.94
CA LEU A 79 5.69 2.27 16.86
C LEU A 79 6.67 3.26 17.48
N GLU A 80 7.40 2.82 18.49
CA GLU A 80 8.34 3.68 19.21
C GLU A 80 9.51 4.12 18.31
N GLY A 81 9.82 5.42 18.38
CA GLY A 81 10.95 6.05 17.68
C GLY A 81 10.73 6.29 16.18
N VAL A 82 9.58 5.89 15.63
CA VAL A 82 9.23 6.16 14.22
C VAL A 82 8.90 7.64 14.06
N VAL A 83 9.48 8.27 13.04
CA VAL A 83 9.22 9.68 12.71
C VAL A 83 8.81 9.76 11.25
N ILE A 84 7.55 10.16 11.02
CA ILE A 84 6.99 10.25 9.66
C ILE A 84 6.33 11.62 9.50
N THR A 85 6.85 12.43 8.60
CA THR A 85 6.22 13.71 8.27
C THR A 85 5.00 13.48 7.37
N PRO A 86 4.01 14.40 7.35
CA PRO A 86 2.90 14.31 6.41
C PRO A 86 3.35 14.22 4.95
N GLY A 87 4.46 14.91 4.61
CA GLY A 87 5.07 14.85 3.28
C GLY A 87 5.68 13.48 2.98
N GLY A 88 6.40 12.89 3.93
CA GLY A 88 6.94 11.54 3.81
C GLY A 88 5.84 10.50 3.60
N ALA A 89 4.80 10.52 4.44
CA ALA A 89 3.65 9.64 4.29
C ALA A 89 2.95 9.80 2.93
N PHE A 90 2.80 11.04 2.45
CA PHE A 90 2.24 11.32 1.13
C PHE A 90 3.08 10.74 0.00
N LEU A 91 4.40 10.94 0.01
CA LEU A 91 5.30 10.39 -1.00
C LEU A 91 5.29 8.86 -1.00
N THR A 92 5.32 8.22 0.17
CA THR A 92 5.20 6.76 0.29
C THR A 92 3.86 6.26 -0.24
N ALA A 93 2.75 6.93 0.09
CA ALA A 93 1.44 6.57 -0.41
C ALA A 93 1.34 6.73 -1.93
N VAL A 94 1.98 7.74 -2.52
CA VAL A 94 2.04 7.91 -3.98
C VAL A 94 2.78 6.75 -4.64
N LEU A 95 3.91 6.32 -4.09
CA LEU A 95 4.64 5.15 -4.61
C LEU A 95 3.79 3.87 -4.54
N LEU A 96 3.09 3.66 -3.42
CA LEU A 96 2.16 2.55 -3.25
C LEU A 96 1.03 2.62 -4.27
N PHE A 97 0.42 3.79 -4.48
CA PHE A 97 -0.65 4.01 -5.46
C PHE A 97 -0.23 3.70 -6.89
N ILE A 98 0.98 4.10 -7.29
CA ILE A 98 1.53 3.77 -8.61
C ILE A 98 1.68 2.26 -8.75
N SER A 99 2.19 1.58 -7.70
CA SER A 99 2.34 0.12 -7.73
C SER A 99 1.00 -0.59 -7.82
N GLU A 100 0.00 -0.12 -7.06
CA GLU A 100 -1.35 -0.67 -7.05
C GLU A 100 -2.07 -0.44 -8.37
N TYR A 101 -1.91 0.73 -8.98
CA TYR A 101 -2.46 1.04 -10.29
C TYR A 101 -2.03 -0.01 -11.33
N ILE A 102 -0.73 -0.34 -11.35
CA ILE A 102 -0.17 -1.35 -12.25
C ILE A 102 -0.73 -2.74 -11.93
N GLN A 103 -0.83 -3.10 -10.65
CA GLN A 103 -1.36 -4.39 -10.21
C GLN A 103 -2.84 -4.56 -10.55
N HIS A 104 -3.67 -3.56 -10.27
CA HIS A 104 -5.10 -3.56 -10.60
C HIS A 104 -5.31 -3.64 -12.11
N LEU A 105 -4.53 -2.89 -12.91
CA LEU A 105 -4.57 -3.02 -14.37
C LEU A 105 -4.20 -4.44 -14.84
N TYR A 106 -3.17 -5.04 -14.25
CA TYR A 106 -2.75 -6.40 -14.56
C TYR A 106 -3.83 -7.43 -14.19
N LEU A 107 -4.49 -7.28 -13.04
CA LEU A 107 -5.57 -8.17 -12.61
C LEU A 107 -6.79 -8.07 -13.53
N ILE A 108 -7.21 -6.84 -13.88
CA ILE A 108 -8.35 -6.59 -14.77
C ILE A 108 -8.07 -7.14 -16.17
N LYS A 109 -6.90 -6.87 -16.74
CA LYS A 109 -6.53 -7.33 -18.10
C LYS A 109 -6.48 -8.84 -18.23
N ASN A 110 -6.04 -9.54 -17.19
CA ASN A 110 -5.95 -11.01 -17.21
C ASN A 110 -7.28 -11.70 -16.83
N GLY A 111 -8.38 -10.96 -16.69
CA GLY A 111 -9.67 -11.52 -16.28
C GLY A 111 -9.63 -12.17 -14.89
N LYS A 112 -8.61 -11.86 -14.08
CA LYS A 112 -8.41 -12.41 -12.73
C LYS A 112 -9.24 -11.67 -11.67
N VAL A 113 -10.08 -10.73 -12.09
CA VAL A 113 -11.05 -10.05 -11.22
C VAL A 113 -12.36 -10.81 -11.32
N GLU A 114 -12.56 -11.70 -10.35
CA GLU A 114 -13.77 -12.51 -10.20
C GLU A 114 -14.89 -11.68 -9.58
N LYS A 115 -15.31 -10.63 -10.28
CA LYS A 115 -16.59 -9.97 -10.07
C LYS A 115 -17.18 -9.68 -11.45
N SER A 116 -17.78 -10.73 -12.02
CA SER A 116 -18.82 -10.58 -13.03
C SER A 116 -19.98 -9.82 -12.38
N GLY A 117 -20.01 -8.51 -12.60
CA GLY A 117 -21.26 -7.77 -12.73
C GLY A 117 -21.62 -7.77 -14.21
#